data_AF-A0A1M5KP71-F1
#
_entry.id   AF-A0A1M5KP71-F1
#
_cell.length_a   1.000
_cell.length_b   1.000
_cell.length_c   1.000
_cell.angle_alpha   90.00
_cell.angle_beta   90.00
_cell.angle_gamma   90.00
#
_symmetry.space_group_name_H-M   'P 1'
#
loop_
_entity.id
_entity.type
_entity.pdbx_description
1 polymer ?
#
loop_
_entity_poly.entity_id
_entity_poly.type
_entity_poly.pdbx_seq_one_letter_code
_entity_poly.pdbx_strand_id
1 'polypeptide(L)'
;MVFGWFKSEQRKRRRKVRLDRKHLEARARRFLKNYLNADEAQKPHFYRAVEEASRQCQPAELGLPPPELEDAQIAELTSGAALKMVLAREERGAPEKDDRIADFVTDACATVGIAYHRAAGAYTMDKEMQELGTAAVHLLTMATSYMRTHIE
;
A
#
# COMPACT_ATOMS: atom_id res chain seq x y z
N MET A 1 9.52 -33.69 -5.53
CA MET A 1 10.00 -32.50 -4.76
C MET A 1 9.15 -31.23 -4.93
N VAL A 2 8.18 -31.16 -5.85
CA VAL A 2 7.36 -29.95 -6.12
C VAL A 2 6.34 -29.63 -5.01
N PHE A 3 5.77 -30.66 -4.35
CA PHE A 3 4.78 -30.48 -3.28
C PHE A 3 5.32 -29.77 -2.02
N GLY A 4 6.62 -29.90 -1.73
CA GLY A 4 7.26 -29.21 -0.59
C GLY A 4 7.45 -27.72 -0.85
N TRP A 5 7.84 -27.36 -2.07
CA TRP A 5 8.02 -25.97 -2.50
C TRP A 5 6.70 -25.18 -2.46
N PHE A 6 5.62 -25.77 -2.96
CA PHE A 6 4.29 -25.14 -2.98
C PHE A 6 3.76 -24.83 -1.57
N LYS A 7 3.94 -25.77 -0.62
CA LYS A 7 3.61 -25.55 0.80
C LYS A 7 4.45 -24.43 1.43
N SER A 8 5.70 -24.28 1.01
CA SER A 8 6.60 -23.24 1.51
C SER A 8 6.20 -21.84 1.02
N GLU A 9 5.85 -21.71 -0.26
CA GLU A 9 5.37 -20.47 -0.87
C GLU A 9 4.02 -20.05 -0.29
N GLN A 10 3.10 -21.00 -0.13
CA GLN A 10 1.80 -20.72 0.50
C GLN A 10 1.97 -20.25 1.96
N ARG A 11 2.92 -20.82 2.70
CA ARG A 11 3.25 -20.37 4.07
C ARG A 11 3.85 -18.96 4.07
N LYS A 12 4.72 -18.61 3.12
CA LYS A 12 5.25 -17.24 2.98
C LYS A 12 4.13 -16.25 2.69
N ARG A 13 3.24 -16.54 1.74
CA ARG A 13 2.07 -15.70 1.43
C ARG A 13 1.18 -15.47 2.65
N ARG A 14 0.82 -16.54 3.38
CA ARG A 14 0.03 -16.42 4.62
C ARG A 14 0.70 -15.55 5.69
N ARG A 15 2.03 -15.63 5.81
CA ARG A 15 2.78 -14.77 6.74
C ARG A 15 2.70 -13.30 6.34
N LYS A 16 2.80 -12.98 5.05
CA LYS A 16 2.66 -11.61 4.52
C LYS A 16 1.28 -11.05 4.81
N VAL A 17 0.22 -11.77 4.43
CA VAL A 17 -1.16 -11.37 4.72
C VAL A 17 -1.34 -11.10 6.22
N ARG A 18 -0.80 -11.95 7.09
CA ARG A 18 -0.88 -11.72 8.55
C ARG A 18 -0.18 -10.44 9.01
N LEU A 19 0.94 -10.06 8.41
CA LEU A 19 1.61 -8.80 8.72
C LEU A 19 0.78 -7.60 8.25
N ASP A 20 0.21 -7.69 7.05
CA ASP A 20 -0.66 -6.63 6.52
C ASP A 20 -1.89 -6.43 7.39
N ARG A 21 -2.53 -7.52 7.84
CA ARG A 21 -3.67 -7.43 8.76
C ARG A 21 -3.30 -6.75 10.07
N LYS A 22 -2.10 -7.02 10.57
CA LYS A 22 -1.61 -6.46 11.83
C LYS A 22 -1.28 -4.97 11.73
N HIS A 23 -0.67 -4.53 10.64
CA HIS A 23 -0.06 -3.20 10.55
C HIS A 23 -0.74 -2.26 9.54
N LEU A 24 -1.34 -2.80 8.48
CA LEU A 24 -1.86 -2.01 7.37
C LEU A 24 -3.39 -1.93 7.36
N GLU A 25 -4.08 -3.01 7.72
CA GLU A 25 -5.53 -3.13 7.51
C GLU A 25 -6.34 -2.00 8.17
N ALA A 26 -6.14 -1.75 9.46
CA ALA A 26 -6.89 -0.71 10.17
C ALA A 26 -6.63 0.70 9.61
N ARG A 27 -5.38 0.99 9.22
CA ARG A 27 -4.96 2.27 8.64
C ARG A 27 -5.55 2.47 7.24
N ALA A 28 -5.44 1.46 6.38
CA ALA A 28 -6.00 1.50 5.03
C ALA A 28 -7.53 1.65 5.06
N ARG A 29 -8.23 0.93 5.95
CA ARG A 29 -9.69 1.09 6.14
C ARG A 29 -10.05 2.50 6.59
N ARG A 30 -9.31 3.06 7.55
CA ARG A 30 -9.52 4.44 8.02
C ARG A 30 -9.31 5.45 6.89
N PHE A 31 -8.23 5.31 6.13
CA PHE A 31 -7.92 6.18 4.99
C PHE A 31 -9.04 6.15 3.93
N LEU A 32 -9.43 4.95 3.50
CA LEU A 32 -10.48 4.76 2.50
C LEU A 32 -11.84 5.29 2.99
N LYS A 33 -12.18 5.06 4.26
CA LYS A 33 -13.39 5.64 4.86
C LYS A 33 -13.34 7.16 4.85
N ASN A 34 -12.21 7.77 5.19
CA ASN A 34 -12.06 9.23 5.17
C ASN A 34 -12.17 9.77 3.74
N TYR A 35 -11.57 9.08 2.76
CA TYR A 35 -11.68 9.43 1.34
C TYR A 35 -13.13 9.40 0.84
N LEU A 36 -13.89 8.36 1.19
CA LEU A 36 -15.29 8.23 0.77
C LEU A 36 -16.20 9.30 1.37
N ASN A 37 -15.83 9.85 2.53
CA ASN A 37 -16.57 10.94 3.18
C ASN A 37 -16.04 12.33 2.80
N ALA A 38 -14.95 12.41 2.04
CA ALA A 38 -14.34 13.67 1.64
C ALA A 38 -15.16 14.32 0.51
N ASP A 39 -15.30 15.64 0.58
CA ASP A 39 -15.88 16.41 -0.52
C ASP A 39 -14.92 16.50 -1.72
N GLU A 40 -15.41 17.02 -2.85
CA GLU A 40 -14.62 17.16 -4.08
C GLU A 40 -13.40 18.08 -3.91
N ALA A 41 -13.44 19.05 -3.00
CA ALA A 41 -12.30 19.93 -2.72
C ALA A 41 -11.22 19.21 -1.89
N GLN A 42 -11.61 18.23 -1.07
CA GLN A 42 -10.72 17.46 -0.21
C GLN A 42 -10.08 16.26 -0.90
N LYS A 43 -10.78 15.61 -1.84
CA LYS A 43 -10.28 14.43 -2.57
C LYS A 43 -8.88 14.60 -3.20
N PRO A 44 -8.51 15.76 -3.78
CA PRO A 44 -7.15 16.01 -4.26
C PRO A 44 -6.04 15.74 -3.24
N HIS A 45 -6.27 15.97 -1.95
CA HIS A 45 -5.28 15.69 -0.90
C HIS A 45 -5.01 14.19 -0.74
N PHE A 46 -6.05 13.37 -0.86
CA PHE A 46 -5.92 11.91 -0.83
C PHE A 46 -5.16 11.40 -2.06
N TYR A 47 -5.48 11.92 -3.24
CA TYR A 47 -4.78 11.56 -4.48
C TYR A 47 -3.29 11.89 -4.40
N ARG A 48 -2.94 13.10 -3.97
CA ARG A 48 -1.54 13.51 -3.79
C ARG A 48 -0.81 12.62 -2.80
N ALA A 49 -1.41 12.34 -1.63
CA ALA A 49 -0.75 11.51 -0.62
C ALA A 49 -0.56 10.06 -1.08
N VAL A 50 -1.55 9.48 -1.76
CA VAL A 50 -1.44 8.11 -2.30
C VAL A 50 -0.39 8.04 -3.39
N GLU A 51 -0.36 9.02 -4.31
CA GLU A 51 0.63 9.00 -5.38
C GLU A 51 2.05 9.27 -4.87
N GLU A 52 2.22 10.23 -3.96
CA GLU A 52 3.52 10.49 -3.36
C GLU A 52 4.02 9.26 -2.57
N ALA A 53 3.15 8.62 -1.79
CA ALA A 53 3.49 7.38 -1.09
C ALA A 53 3.83 6.25 -2.08
N SER A 54 3.08 6.12 -3.17
CA SER A 54 3.33 5.15 -4.24
C SER A 54 4.73 5.34 -4.82
N ARG A 55 5.06 6.57 -5.26
CA ARG A 55 6.37 6.93 -5.81
C ARG A 55 7.50 6.63 -4.82
N GLN A 56 7.38 7.06 -3.57
CA GLN A 56 8.42 6.82 -2.54
C GLN A 56 8.66 5.33 -2.26
N CYS A 57 7.67 4.47 -2.53
CA CYS A 57 7.78 3.03 -2.33
C CYS A 57 8.31 2.28 -3.57
N GLN A 58 8.41 2.91 -4.74
CA GLN A 58 8.80 2.21 -5.97
C GLN A 58 10.28 1.79 -5.97
N PRO A 59 10.61 0.59 -6.48
CA PRO A 59 11.99 0.09 -6.53
C PRO A 59 12.99 1.03 -7.25
N ALA A 60 12.53 1.73 -8.30
CA ALA A 60 13.36 2.67 -9.07
C ALA A 60 13.79 3.88 -8.22
N GLU A 61 12.86 4.42 -7.42
CA GLU A 61 13.11 5.53 -6.49
C GLU A 61 13.97 5.07 -5.28
N LEU A 62 14.02 3.76 -5.02
CA LEU A 62 14.85 3.16 -3.96
C LEU A 62 16.27 2.79 -4.43
N GLY A 63 16.66 3.16 -5.65
CA GLY A 63 18.00 2.91 -6.19
C GLY A 63 18.34 1.42 -6.39
N LEU A 64 17.33 0.56 -6.46
CA LEU A 64 17.51 -0.84 -6.81
C LEU A 64 17.73 -0.93 -8.33
N PRO A 65 18.74 -1.68 -8.82
CA PRO A 65 18.90 -1.85 -10.27
C PRO A 65 17.60 -2.45 -10.83
N PRO A 66 17.11 -2.02 -12.00
CA PRO A 66 16.01 -2.70 -12.64
C PRO A 66 16.57 -3.88 -13.45
N PRO A 67 16.50 -5.14 -12.97
CA PRO A 67 16.46 -6.24 -13.91
C PRO A 67 15.02 -6.38 -14.42
N GLU A 68 14.82 -7.33 -15.32
CA GLU A 68 13.58 -7.80 -15.94
C GLU A 68 12.55 -8.31 -14.89
N LEU A 69 12.19 -7.50 -13.88
CA LEU A 69 11.24 -7.86 -12.84
C LEU A 69 9.83 -7.84 -13.44
N GLU A 70 9.13 -8.96 -13.28
CA GLU A 70 7.71 -9.05 -13.62
C GLU A 70 6.89 -8.07 -12.76
N ASP A 71 5.77 -7.59 -13.29
CA ASP A 71 4.87 -6.64 -12.61
C ASP A 71 4.50 -7.09 -11.18
N ALA A 72 4.30 -8.40 -10.99
CA ALA A 72 3.99 -8.98 -9.68
C ALA A 72 5.16 -8.83 -8.68
N GLN A 73 6.41 -8.90 -9.15
CA GLN A 73 7.59 -8.72 -8.31
C GLN A 73 7.81 -7.25 -7.96
N ILE A 74 7.58 -6.34 -8.91
CA ILE A 74 7.58 -4.90 -8.64
C ILE A 74 6.53 -4.57 -7.58
N ALA A 75 5.30 -5.06 -7.75
CA ALA A 75 4.23 -4.84 -6.80
C ALA A 75 4.55 -5.41 -5.41
N GLU A 76 5.13 -6.60 -5.33
CA GLU A 76 5.57 -7.17 -4.08
C GLU A 76 6.63 -6.29 -3.38
N LEU A 77 7.65 -5.83 -4.10
CA LEU A 77 8.69 -4.95 -3.54
C LEU A 77 8.12 -3.62 -3.06
N THR A 78 7.24 -2.99 -3.85
CA THR A 78 6.57 -1.73 -3.48
C THR A 78 5.74 -1.90 -2.21
N SER A 79 4.98 -2.99 -2.10
CA SER A 79 4.19 -3.27 -0.90
C SER A 79 5.08 -3.48 0.34
N GLY A 80 6.22 -4.14 0.17
CA GLY A 80 7.21 -4.34 1.23
C GLY A 80 7.86 -3.04 1.69
N ALA A 81 8.15 -2.11 0.77
CA ALA A 81 8.65 -0.78 1.10
C ALA A 81 7.61 0.03 1.88
N ALA A 82 6.35 0.01 1.44
CA ALA A 82 5.25 0.68 2.14
C ALA A 82 5.05 0.16 3.57
N LEU A 83 5.09 -1.17 3.77
CA LEU A 83 5.02 -1.77 5.11
C LEU A 83 6.19 -1.31 5.99
N LYS A 84 7.41 -1.24 5.46
CA LYS A 84 8.57 -0.73 6.22
C LYS A 84 8.39 0.71 6.65
N MET A 85 7.83 1.57 5.80
CA MET A 85 7.55 2.96 6.17
C MET A 85 6.53 3.06 7.30
N VAL A 86 5.47 2.24 7.26
CA VAL A 86 4.47 2.17 8.35
C VAL A 86 5.12 1.70 9.66
N LEU A 87 5.91 0.62 9.61
CA LEU A 87 6.59 0.09 10.80
C LEU A 87 7.59 1.11 11.39
N ALA A 88 8.39 1.75 10.54
CA ALA A 88 9.34 2.78 10.97
C ALA A 88 8.65 3.98 11.64
N ARG A 89 7.39 4.25 11.29
CA ARG A 89 6.57 5.25 11.98
C ARG A 89 6.04 4.74 13.31
N GLU A 90 5.54 3.51 13.36
CA GLU A 90 5.07 2.89 14.63
C GLU A 90 6.18 2.80 15.68
N GLU A 91 7.42 2.53 15.25
CA GLU A 91 8.59 2.46 16.13
C GLU A 91 9.01 3.83 16.71
N ARG A 92 8.69 4.95 16.06
CA ARG A 92 9.06 6.31 16.50
C ARG A 92 8.21 6.82 17.67
N GLY A 93 7.16 6.10 18.08
CA GLY A 93 6.34 6.45 19.24
C GLY A 93 5.24 7.48 18.95
N ALA A 94 4.61 7.98 20.02
CA ALA A 94 3.39 8.77 19.94
C ALA A 94 3.60 10.17 19.31
N PRO A 95 2.61 10.66 18.56
CA PRO A 95 2.52 12.02 18.04
C PRO A 95 3.03 13.15 18.95
N GLU A 96 3.91 14.01 18.46
CA GLU A 96 3.83 15.43 18.83
C GLU A 96 2.54 16.02 18.24
N LYS A 97 2.01 17.13 18.76
CA LYS A 97 0.68 17.67 18.37
C LYS A 97 0.48 17.94 16.85
N ASP A 98 1.55 17.91 16.05
CA ASP A 98 1.57 18.07 14.59
C ASP A 98 1.46 16.74 13.79
N ASP A 99 1.28 15.60 14.46
CA ASP A 99 1.37 14.27 13.81
C ASP A 99 0.13 13.88 12.98
N ARG A 100 -0.90 14.74 12.86
CA ARG A 100 -2.08 14.43 12.04
C ARG A 100 -1.75 14.29 10.57
N ILE A 101 -0.81 15.10 10.07
CA ILE A 101 -0.31 15.01 8.69
C ILE A 101 0.51 13.73 8.53
N ALA A 102 1.35 13.40 9.52
CA ALA A 102 2.14 12.19 9.49
C ALA A 102 1.27 10.92 9.55
N ASP A 103 0.20 10.92 10.36
CA ASP A 103 -0.80 9.85 10.39
C ASP A 103 -1.50 9.72 9.05
N PHE A 104 -1.88 10.83 8.43
CA PHE A 104 -2.50 10.83 7.11
C PHE A 104 -1.58 10.21 6.03
N VAL A 105 -0.30 10.59 6.01
CA VAL A 105 0.69 10.02 5.10
C VAL A 105 0.94 8.55 5.40
N THR A 106 1.04 8.17 6.68
CA THR A 106 1.23 6.77 7.09
C THR A 106 0.05 5.90 6.68
N ASP A 107 -1.17 6.44 6.77
CA ASP A 107 -2.39 5.79 6.31
C ASP A 107 -2.45 5.66 4.78
N ALA A 108 -1.91 6.65 4.05
CA ALA A 108 -1.71 6.56 2.61
C ALA A 108 -0.68 5.47 2.25
N CYS A 109 0.45 5.39 2.95
CA CYS A 109 1.43 4.31 2.80
C CYS A 109 0.80 2.94 3.06
N ALA A 110 -0.03 2.82 4.11
CA ALA A 110 -0.74 1.56 4.37
C ALA A 110 -1.69 1.19 3.23
N THR A 111 -2.40 2.17 2.67
CA THR A 111 -3.28 1.99 1.50
C THR A 111 -2.49 1.53 0.27
N VAL A 112 -1.34 2.16 -0.01
CA VAL A 112 -0.41 1.76 -1.09
C VAL A 112 0.10 0.34 -0.88
N GLY A 113 0.50 -0.02 0.34
CA GLY A 113 0.96 -1.37 0.68
C GLY A 113 -0.10 -2.43 0.36
N ILE A 114 -1.34 -2.19 0.77
CA ILE A 114 -2.49 -3.06 0.48
C ILE A 114 -2.77 -3.11 -1.04
N ALA A 115 -2.74 -1.98 -1.75
CA ALA A 115 -2.99 -1.95 -3.19
C ALA A 115 -1.96 -2.78 -3.97
N TYR A 116 -0.68 -2.64 -3.66
CA TYR A 116 0.39 -3.35 -4.36
C TYR A 116 0.47 -4.84 -3.97
N HIS A 117 0.23 -5.22 -2.71
CA HIS A 117 0.11 -6.65 -2.38
C HIS A 117 -1.11 -7.29 -3.06
N ARG A 118 -2.21 -6.54 -3.25
CA ARG A 118 -3.35 -7.00 -4.06
C ARG A 118 -2.97 -7.22 -5.51
N ALA A 119 -2.19 -6.32 -6.10
CA ALA A 119 -1.67 -6.44 -7.47
C ALA A 119 -0.70 -7.63 -7.61
N ALA A 120 0.12 -7.91 -6.59
CA ALA A 120 0.99 -9.10 -6.51
C ALA A 120 0.22 -10.42 -6.28
N GLY A 121 -1.11 -10.38 -6.10
CA GLY A 121 -1.94 -11.58 -5.89
C GLY A 121 -1.87 -12.16 -4.48
N ALA A 122 -1.40 -11.40 -3.49
CA ALA A 122 -1.21 -11.87 -2.11
C ALA A 122 -2.55 -12.27 -1.43
N TYR A 123 -3.66 -11.61 -1.78
CA TYR A 123 -4.96 -11.79 -1.11
C TYR A 123 -5.91 -12.77 -1.82
N THR A 124 -5.44 -13.55 -2.79
CA THR A 124 -6.28 -14.49 -3.56
C THR A 124 -7.05 -15.52 -2.71
N MET A 125 -6.60 -15.78 -1.48
CA MET A 125 -7.20 -16.73 -0.55
C MET A 125 -7.83 -16.06 0.69
N ASP A 126 -7.78 -14.73 0.79
CA ASP A 126 -8.34 -13.95 1.90
C ASP A 126 -9.32 -12.93 1.32
N LYS A 127 -10.61 -13.30 1.30
CA LYS A 127 -11.66 -12.53 0.63
C LYS A 127 -11.78 -11.10 1.15
N GLU A 128 -11.64 -10.93 2.46
CA GLU A 128 -11.78 -9.62 3.08
C GLU A 128 -10.61 -8.70 2.70
N MET A 129 -9.39 -9.23 2.74
CA MET A 129 -8.21 -8.48 2.28
C MET A 129 -8.25 -8.26 0.76
N GLN A 130 -8.87 -9.16 0.00
CA GLN A 130 -9.07 -8.99 -1.44
C GLN A 130 -10.02 -7.83 -1.75
N GLU A 131 -11.12 -7.69 -1.01
CA GLU A 131 -12.07 -6.57 -1.14
C GLU A 131 -11.40 -5.25 -0.76
N LEU A 132 -10.73 -5.20 0.40
CA LEU A 132 -9.97 -4.02 0.84
C LEU A 132 -8.89 -3.64 -0.19
N GLY A 133 -8.14 -4.63 -0.67
CA GLY A 133 -7.15 -4.49 -1.73
C GLY A 133 -7.73 -3.91 -3.02
N THR A 134 -8.92 -4.35 -3.41
CA THR A 134 -9.58 -3.86 -4.62
C THR A 134 -9.98 -2.39 -4.48
N ALA A 135 -10.53 -1.99 -3.33
CA ALA A 135 -10.81 -0.58 -3.04
C ALA A 135 -9.53 0.28 -3.03
N ALA A 136 -8.44 -0.22 -2.44
CA ALA A 136 -7.16 0.47 -2.42
C ALA A 136 -6.56 0.64 -3.83
N VAL A 137 -6.63 -0.39 -4.69
CA VAL A 137 -6.20 -0.30 -6.09
C VAL A 137 -7.03 0.73 -6.87
N HIS A 138 -8.34 0.78 -6.64
CA HIS A 138 -9.20 1.79 -7.28
C HIS A 138 -8.77 3.20 -6.89
N LEU A 139 -8.54 3.48 -5.61
CA LEU A 139 -8.07 4.79 -5.17
C LEU A 139 -6.68 5.13 -5.74
N LEU A 140 -5.75 4.17 -5.77
CA LEU A 140 -4.43 4.35 -6.38
C LEU A 140 -4.55 4.70 -7.88
N THR A 141 -5.41 3.99 -8.61
CA THR A 141 -5.64 4.26 -10.04
C THR A 141 -6.20 5.66 -10.25
N MET A 142 -7.20 6.06 -9.45
CA MET A 142 -7.75 7.42 -9.50
C MET A 142 -6.69 8.47 -9.18
N ALA A 143 -5.85 8.23 -8.17
CA ALA A 143 -4.77 9.12 -7.79
C ALA A 143 -3.78 9.32 -8.94
N THR A 144 -3.28 8.23 -9.53
CA THR A 144 -2.35 8.30 -10.66
C THR A 144 -2.98 8.98 -11.88
N SER A 145 -4.25 8.69 -12.20
CA SER A 145 -4.97 9.38 -13.28
C SER A 145 -5.13 10.88 -13.02
N TYR A 146 -5.52 11.26 -11.80
CA TYR A 146 -5.67 12.66 -11.41
C TYR A 146 -4.35 13.42 -11.56
N MET A 147 -3.26 12.87 -11.00
CA MET A 147 -1.95 13.51 -11.07
C MET A 147 -1.44 13.64 -12.51
N ARG A 148 -1.69 12.65 -13.38
CA ARG A 148 -1.34 12.75 -14.80
C ARG A 148 -2.03 13.92 -15.50
N THR A 149 -3.30 14.19 -15.16
CA THR A 149 -4.08 15.27 -15.78
C THR A 149 -3.81 16.67 -15.19
N HIS A 150 -3.08 16.76 -14.07
CA HIS A 150 -2.89 18.02 -13.30
C HIS A 150 -1.41 18.37 -13.07
N ILE A 151 -0.48 17.58 -13.62
CA ILE A 151 0.97 17.85 -13.67
C ILE A 151 1.39 18.35 -15.07
N GLU A 152 0.52 18.28 -16.08
CA GLU A 152 0.68 18.98 -17.37
C GLU A 152 0.17 20.43 -17.28
#